data_AF-A0A843SSJ6-F1
#
_entry.id   AF-A0A843SSJ6-F1
#
_cell.length_a   1.000
_cell.length_b   1.000
_cell.length_c   1.000
_cell.angle_alpha   90.00
_cell.angle_beta   90.00
_cell.angle_gamma   90.00
#
_symmetry.space_group_name_H-M   'P 1'
#
loop_
_entity.id
_entity.type
_entity.pdbx_description
1 polymer ?
#
loop_
_entity_poly.entity_id
_entity_poly.type
_entity_poly.pdbx_seq_one_letter_code
_entity_poly.pdbx_strand_id
1 'polypeptide(L)'
;AAQEHVRLAQQAAELAQRAAGATARRVVAGKVSPVEETRAKVAASTVQLDLVRARSALAGARQRLAVMWGNPAPRFERVDGAIEALSQLPELPPAAVLRGRLQQSPALALARAELARHQALAQLELGKRTPDVTFNIGGKRSEELGRTQAVFGLSLPLPLFDRNQGGVLESARRVDKARDELTAATLRLESDLAQAGADFELARQQALSLRVDILPGAQSAYDAASTGFDYGKFGFLDVLDAQRTLLQAQTLYLNALADAHRAQAAIDRILGATHE
;
A
#
# COMPACT_ATOMS: atom_id res chain seq x y z
N ALA A 1 -9.13 5.06 -9.64
CA ALA A 1 -10.16 4.20 -9.00
C ALA A 1 -11.30 5.04 -8.39
N ALA A 2 -11.10 5.74 -7.26
CA ALA A 2 -12.22 6.41 -6.56
C ALA A 2 -12.96 7.48 -7.39
N GLN A 3 -12.25 8.26 -8.22
CA GLN A 3 -12.87 9.20 -9.17
C GLN A 3 -13.77 8.49 -10.17
N GLU A 4 -13.33 7.32 -10.62
CA GLU A 4 -14.00 6.53 -11.65
C GLU A 4 -15.24 5.83 -11.08
N HIS A 5 -15.15 5.32 -9.85
CA HIS A 5 -16.30 4.84 -9.09
C HIS A 5 -17.39 5.92 -8.89
N VAL A 6 -16.99 7.17 -8.61
CA VAL A 6 -17.97 8.29 -8.55
C VAL A 6 -18.60 8.55 -9.92
N ARG A 7 -17.82 8.50 -11.01
CA ARG A 7 -18.36 8.68 -12.37
C ARG A 7 -19.41 7.61 -12.69
N LEU A 8 -19.11 6.34 -12.43
CA LEU A 8 -20.03 5.23 -12.66
C LEU A 8 -21.28 5.30 -11.77
N ALA A 9 -21.10 5.56 -10.47
CA ALA A 9 -22.22 5.70 -9.53
C ALA A 9 -23.12 6.88 -9.89
N GLN A 10 -22.56 7.96 -10.44
CA GLN A 10 -23.34 9.12 -10.88
C GLN A 10 -24.16 8.81 -12.13
N GLN A 11 -23.56 8.15 -13.13
CA GLN A 11 -24.28 7.68 -14.31
C GLN A 11 -25.43 6.72 -13.95
N ALA A 12 -25.17 5.81 -13.00
CA ALA A 12 -26.19 4.90 -12.47
C ALA A 12 -27.35 5.65 -11.81
N ALA A 13 -27.04 6.62 -10.94
CA ALA A 13 -28.02 7.39 -10.20
C ALA A 13 -28.90 8.25 -11.12
N GLU A 14 -28.31 8.91 -12.11
CA GLU A 14 -29.03 9.70 -13.11
C GLU A 14 -29.97 8.84 -13.96
N LEU A 15 -29.54 7.64 -14.36
CA LEU A 15 -30.43 6.74 -15.10
C LEU A 15 -31.57 6.22 -14.21
N ALA A 16 -31.27 5.78 -13.00
CA ALA A 16 -32.29 5.26 -12.07
C ALA A 16 -33.35 6.31 -11.70
N GLN A 17 -32.97 7.59 -11.61
CA GLN A 17 -33.93 8.68 -11.42
C GLN A 17 -34.81 8.92 -12.64
N ARG A 18 -34.23 8.97 -13.85
CA ARG A 18 -35.00 9.12 -15.10
C ARG A 18 -36.02 7.99 -15.26
N ALA A 19 -35.57 6.78 -14.98
CA ALA A 19 -36.35 5.57 -14.93
C ALA A 19 -37.54 5.65 -13.95
N ALA A 20 -37.28 5.97 -12.68
CA ALA A 20 -38.33 6.09 -11.67
C ALA A 20 -39.38 7.16 -12.06
N GLY A 21 -38.92 8.28 -12.64
CA GLY A 21 -39.82 9.31 -13.18
C GLY A 21 -40.66 8.84 -14.38
N ALA A 22 -40.10 8.02 -15.27
CA ALA A 22 -40.84 7.43 -16.39
C ALA A 22 -41.89 6.42 -15.91
N THR A 23 -41.54 5.56 -14.94
CA THR A 23 -42.48 4.61 -14.34
C THR A 23 -43.62 5.32 -13.63
N ALA A 24 -43.34 6.39 -12.86
CA ALA A 24 -44.37 7.20 -12.21
C ALA A 24 -45.38 7.78 -13.23
N ARG A 25 -44.90 8.31 -14.37
CA ARG A 25 -45.79 8.80 -15.44
C ARG A 25 -46.65 7.69 -16.03
N ARG A 26 -46.12 6.48 -16.19
CA ARG A 26 -46.88 5.32 -16.69
C ARG A 26 -47.93 4.83 -15.69
N VAL A 27 -47.68 4.93 -14.37
CA VAL A 27 -48.69 4.64 -13.34
C VAL A 27 -49.84 5.64 -13.42
N VAL A 28 -49.54 6.93 -13.51
CA VAL A 28 -50.57 7.98 -13.67
C VAL A 28 -51.42 7.76 -14.94
N ALA A 29 -50.80 7.26 -16.02
CA ALA A 29 -51.49 6.90 -17.25
C ALA A 29 -52.22 5.53 -17.19
N GLY A 30 -52.24 4.85 -16.04
CA GLY A 30 -52.88 3.55 -15.85
C GLY A 30 -52.23 2.38 -16.60
N LYS A 31 -50.99 2.55 -17.07
CA LYS A 31 -50.28 1.56 -17.91
C LYS A 31 -49.47 0.54 -17.12
N VAL A 32 -49.14 0.83 -15.87
CA VAL A 32 -48.36 -0.03 -14.97
C VAL A 32 -48.83 0.08 -13.52
N SER A 33 -48.50 -0.91 -12.69
CA SER A 33 -48.97 -1.00 -11.30
C SER A 33 -48.23 -0.02 -10.36
N PRO A 34 -48.89 0.54 -9.32
CA PRO A 34 -48.23 1.29 -8.24
C PRO A 34 -47.10 0.52 -7.54
N VAL A 35 -47.15 -0.82 -7.58
CA VAL A 35 -46.07 -1.68 -7.06
C VAL A 35 -44.79 -1.50 -7.86
N GLU A 36 -44.87 -1.33 -9.18
CA GLU A 36 -43.70 -1.10 -10.04
C GLU A 36 -43.08 0.28 -9.80
N GLU A 37 -43.89 1.31 -9.58
CA GLU A 37 -43.39 2.64 -9.17
C GLU A 37 -42.67 2.56 -7.83
N THR A 38 -43.22 1.83 -6.86
CA THR A 38 -42.57 1.66 -5.56
C THR A 38 -41.22 0.96 -5.69
N ARG A 39 -41.14 -0.12 -6.49
CA ARG A 39 -39.88 -0.82 -6.79
C ARG A 39 -38.86 0.10 -7.47
N ALA A 40 -39.29 0.88 -8.46
CA ALA A 40 -38.41 1.82 -9.16
C ALA A 40 -37.87 2.93 -8.23
N LYS A 41 -38.71 3.48 -7.34
CA LYS A 41 -38.29 4.47 -6.33
C LYS A 41 -37.28 3.90 -5.32
N VAL A 42 -37.49 2.67 -4.86
CA VAL A 42 -36.56 1.98 -3.96
C VAL A 42 -35.22 1.76 -4.67
N ALA A 43 -35.23 1.26 -5.91
CA ALA A 43 -34.00 1.06 -6.68
C ALA A 43 -33.22 2.38 -6.89
N ALA A 44 -33.91 3.46 -7.27
CA ALA A 44 -33.28 4.77 -7.43
C ALA A 44 -32.68 5.30 -6.12
N SER A 45 -33.36 5.08 -4.99
CA SER A 45 -32.88 5.49 -3.66
C SER A 45 -31.63 4.70 -3.25
N THR A 46 -31.58 3.40 -3.52
CA THR A 46 -30.40 2.56 -3.28
C THR A 46 -29.19 3.04 -4.07
N VAL A 47 -29.36 3.32 -5.36
CA VAL A 47 -28.26 3.81 -6.20
C VAL A 47 -27.77 5.19 -5.76
N GLN A 48 -28.66 6.06 -5.27
CA GLN A 48 -28.26 7.34 -4.66
C GLN A 48 -27.39 7.16 -3.41
N LEU A 49 -27.70 6.17 -2.56
CA LEU A 49 -26.84 5.85 -1.41
C LEU A 49 -25.45 5.39 -1.86
N ASP A 50 -25.35 4.62 -2.94
CA ASP A 50 -24.06 4.19 -3.50
C ASP A 50 -23.25 5.35 -4.06
N LEU A 51 -23.89 6.34 -4.69
CA LEU A 51 -23.23 7.60 -5.10
C LEU A 51 -22.69 8.38 -3.89
N VAL A 52 -23.46 8.49 -2.81
CA VAL A 52 -22.99 9.14 -1.57
C VAL A 52 -21.78 8.40 -0.98
N ARG A 53 -21.82 7.06 -0.95
CA ARG A 53 -20.68 6.23 -0.52
C ARG A 53 -19.45 6.45 -1.38
N ALA A 54 -19.60 6.45 -2.71
CA ALA A 54 -18.50 6.68 -3.65
C ALA A 54 -17.88 8.08 -3.46
N ARG A 55 -18.69 9.12 -3.26
CA ARG A 55 -18.22 10.49 -3.00
C ARG A 55 -17.44 10.58 -1.68
N SER A 56 -17.93 9.93 -0.62
CA SER A 56 -17.23 9.85 0.66
C SER A 56 -15.88 9.12 0.53
N ALA A 57 -15.86 7.99 -0.19
CA ALA A 57 -14.63 7.24 -0.46
C ALA A 57 -13.60 8.08 -1.26
N LEU A 58 -14.06 8.86 -2.25
CA LEU A 58 -13.22 9.78 -3.00
C LEU A 58 -12.66 10.91 -2.12
N ALA A 59 -13.48 11.52 -1.27
CA ALA A 59 -13.01 12.53 -0.33
C ALA A 59 -11.93 11.97 0.61
N GLY A 60 -12.14 10.77 1.17
CA GLY A 60 -11.14 10.09 1.99
C GLY A 60 -9.87 9.71 1.24
N ALA A 61 -9.98 9.28 -0.03
CA ALA A 61 -8.82 8.99 -0.88
C ALA A 61 -8.00 10.24 -1.18
N ARG A 62 -8.65 11.39 -1.47
CA ARG A 62 -7.97 12.67 -1.66
C ARG A 62 -7.25 13.13 -0.39
N GLN A 63 -7.88 12.97 0.77
CA GLN A 63 -7.25 13.29 2.06
C GLN A 63 -5.97 12.47 2.28
N ARG A 64 -6.05 11.14 2.10
CA ARG A 64 -4.88 10.26 2.24
C ARG A 64 -3.76 10.65 1.28
N LEU A 65 -4.09 10.97 0.03
CA LEU A 65 -3.11 11.40 -0.97
C LEU A 65 -2.47 12.74 -0.60
N ALA A 66 -3.25 13.73 -0.16
CA ALA A 66 -2.74 15.04 0.25
C ALA A 66 -1.73 14.96 1.40
N VAL A 67 -1.98 14.06 2.36
CA VAL A 67 -1.08 13.83 3.51
C VAL A 67 0.27 13.25 3.07
N MET A 68 0.34 12.49 1.97
CA MET A 68 1.59 11.88 1.50
C MET A 68 2.68 12.90 1.15
N TRP A 69 2.30 14.13 0.76
CA TRP A 69 3.24 15.23 0.50
C TRP A 69 3.10 16.38 1.51
N GLY A 70 2.54 16.11 2.70
CA GLY A 70 2.52 17.04 3.82
C GLY A 70 1.39 18.08 3.83
N ASN A 71 0.38 17.94 2.96
CA ASN A 71 -0.76 18.86 2.99
C ASN A 71 -1.86 18.36 3.94
N PRO A 72 -2.33 19.18 4.91
CA PRO A 72 -3.37 18.77 5.86
C PRO A 72 -4.77 18.68 5.24
N ALA A 73 -4.96 19.28 4.05
CA ALA A 73 -6.19 19.23 3.28
C ALA A 73 -5.87 19.17 1.76
N PRO A 74 -6.71 18.52 0.94
CA PRO A 74 -6.54 18.47 -0.51
C PRO A 74 -6.66 19.87 -1.11
N ARG A 75 -5.61 20.29 -1.85
CA ARG A 75 -5.61 21.54 -2.64
C ARG A 75 -5.85 21.28 -4.12
N PHE A 76 -6.49 20.15 -4.44
CA PHE A 76 -6.74 19.69 -5.80
C PHE A 76 -8.12 19.05 -5.86
N GLU A 77 -8.77 19.18 -7.00
CA GLU A 77 -10.08 18.57 -7.24
C GLU A 77 -9.98 17.28 -8.05
N ARG A 78 -8.92 17.07 -8.82
CA ARG A 78 -8.78 15.90 -9.68
C ARG A 78 -7.33 15.45 -9.73
N VAL A 79 -7.15 14.14 -9.82
CA VAL A 79 -5.87 13.51 -10.13
C VAL A 79 -5.97 12.98 -11.55
N ASP A 80 -4.92 13.25 -12.33
CA ASP A 80 -4.76 12.72 -13.68
C ASP A 80 -4.12 11.34 -13.63
N GLY A 81 -4.60 10.43 -14.49
CA GLY A 81 -4.14 9.05 -14.54
C GLY A 81 -5.18 8.15 -15.19
N ALA A 82 -4.74 7.33 -16.15
CA ALA A 82 -5.62 6.45 -16.92
C ALA A 82 -5.61 5.03 -16.34
N ILE A 83 -6.28 4.84 -15.19
CA ILE A 83 -6.31 3.54 -14.50
C ILE A 83 -6.89 2.41 -15.38
N GLU A 84 -7.74 2.76 -16.35
CA GLU A 84 -8.42 1.82 -17.25
C GLU A 84 -7.48 1.22 -18.31
N ALA A 85 -6.29 1.80 -18.50
CA ALA A 85 -5.32 1.36 -19.47
C ALA A 85 -4.50 0.18 -18.93
N LEU A 86 -4.97 -1.04 -19.20
CA LEU A 86 -4.26 -2.30 -18.88
C LEU A 86 -2.83 -2.34 -19.44
N SER A 87 -2.52 -1.58 -20.49
CA SER A 87 -1.15 -1.41 -21.02
C SER A 87 -0.19 -0.72 -20.04
N GLN A 88 -0.71 -0.13 -18.96
CA GLN A 88 0.09 0.47 -17.89
C GLN A 88 0.45 -0.52 -16.78
N LEU A 89 -0.04 -1.77 -16.84
CA LEU A 89 0.35 -2.85 -15.93
C LEU A 89 1.45 -3.70 -16.60
N PRO A 90 2.74 -3.49 -16.24
CA PRO A 90 3.83 -4.27 -16.82
C PRO A 90 3.75 -5.73 -16.36
N GLU A 91 4.32 -6.64 -17.14
CA GLU A 91 4.49 -8.02 -16.69
C GLU A 91 5.57 -8.08 -15.61
N LEU A 92 5.33 -8.90 -14.57
CA LEU A 92 6.34 -9.07 -13.54
C LEU A 92 7.55 -9.83 -14.09
N PRO A 93 8.78 -9.40 -13.74
CA PRO A 93 9.97 -10.21 -13.96
C PRO A 93 9.83 -11.58 -13.30
N PRO A 94 10.55 -12.60 -13.81
CA PRO A 94 10.57 -13.92 -13.19
C PRO A 94 10.94 -13.85 -11.70
N ALA A 95 10.34 -14.71 -10.88
CA ALA A 95 10.55 -14.74 -9.42
C ALA A 95 12.04 -14.79 -9.02
N ALA A 96 12.89 -15.46 -9.82
CA ALA A 96 14.34 -15.49 -9.58
C ALA A 96 14.98 -14.09 -9.66
N VAL A 97 14.56 -13.26 -10.62
CA VAL A 97 15.03 -11.87 -10.77
C VAL A 97 14.57 -11.02 -9.60
N LEU A 98 13.31 -11.17 -9.18
CA LEU A 98 12.76 -10.43 -8.04
C LEU A 98 13.48 -10.80 -6.73
N ARG A 99 13.78 -12.08 -6.49
CA ARG A 99 14.61 -12.52 -5.34
C ARG A 99 16.03 -11.96 -5.39
N GLY A 100 16.63 -11.86 -6.57
CA GLY A 100 17.93 -11.23 -6.75
C GLY A 100 17.91 -9.76 -6.31
N ARG A 101 16.87 -9.01 -6.72
CA ARG A 101 16.66 -7.61 -6.30
C ARG A 101 16.39 -7.48 -4.80
N LEU A 102 15.68 -8.44 -4.20
CA LEU A 102 15.39 -8.44 -2.77
C LEU A 102 16.65 -8.35 -1.91
N GLN A 103 17.77 -8.94 -2.36
CA GLN A 103 19.05 -8.87 -1.67
C GLN A 103 19.61 -7.45 -1.53
N GLN A 104 19.15 -6.51 -2.36
CA GLN A 104 19.50 -5.10 -2.33
C GLN A 104 18.44 -4.24 -1.64
N SER A 105 17.39 -4.86 -1.08
CA SER A 105 16.29 -4.12 -0.45
C SER A 105 16.76 -3.28 0.75
N PRO A 106 16.19 -2.08 0.96
CA PRO A 106 16.52 -1.22 2.09
C PRO A 106 16.31 -1.89 3.45
N ALA A 107 15.30 -2.75 3.56
CA ALA A 107 15.02 -3.50 4.79
C ALA A 107 16.12 -4.52 5.12
N LEU A 108 16.63 -5.25 4.12
CA LEU A 108 17.79 -6.13 4.33
C LEU A 108 19.08 -5.35 4.56
N ALA A 109 19.26 -4.21 3.90
CA ALA A 109 20.40 -3.33 4.15
C ALA A 109 20.41 -2.85 5.61
N LEU A 110 19.26 -2.46 6.15
CA LEU A 110 19.10 -2.10 7.57
C LEU A 110 19.46 -3.26 8.49
N ALA A 111 18.89 -4.44 8.29
CA ALA A 111 19.17 -5.61 9.15
C ALA A 111 20.66 -6.01 9.12
N ARG A 112 21.33 -5.91 7.96
CA ARG A 112 22.77 -6.13 7.85
C ARG A 112 23.58 -5.06 8.58
N ALA A 113 23.18 -3.79 8.50
CA ALA A 113 23.81 -2.71 9.22
C ALA A 113 23.66 -2.86 10.75
N GLU A 114 22.50 -3.32 11.22
CA GLU A 114 22.27 -3.63 12.63
C GLU A 114 23.16 -4.78 13.13
N LEU A 115 23.29 -5.85 12.34
CA LEU A 115 24.23 -6.93 12.65
C LEU A 115 25.68 -6.43 12.71
N ALA A 116 26.11 -5.65 11.72
CA ALA A 116 27.45 -5.07 11.69
C ALA A 116 27.72 -4.16 12.91
N ARG A 117 26.72 -3.35 13.30
CA ARG A 117 26.77 -2.52 14.51
C ARG A 117 26.94 -3.36 15.78
N HIS A 118 26.19 -4.45 15.92
CA HIS A 118 26.32 -5.35 17.06
C HIS A 118 27.66 -6.08 17.10
N GLN A 119 28.21 -6.46 15.95
CA GLN A 119 29.55 -7.03 15.85
C GLN A 119 30.63 -6.03 16.29
N ALA A 120 30.53 -4.77 15.86
CA ALA A 120 31.46 -3.71 16.29
C ALA A 120 31.39 -3.45 17.80
N LEU A 121 30.19 -3.45 18.39
CA LEU A 121 30.00 -3.33 19.84
C LEU A 121 30.59 -4.53 20.60
N ALA A 122 30.45 -5.75 20.07
CA ALA A 122 31.09 -6.92 20.68
C ALA A 122 32.62 -6.83 20.65
N GLN A 123 33.21 -6.30 19.57
CA GLN A 123 34.66 -6.04 19.51
C GLN A 123 35.10 -4.98 20.52
N LEU A 124 34.28 -3.94 20.75
CA LEU A 124 34.54 -2.95 21.80
C LEU A 124 34.55 -3.60 23.19
N GLU A 125 33.56 -4.45 23.52
CA GLU A 125 33.52 -5.14 24.82
C GLU A 125 34.70 -6.11 25.01
N LEU A 126 35.17 -6.74 23.93
CA LEU A 126 36.40 -7.54 23.94
C LEU A 126 37.63 -6.66 24.19
N GLY A 127 37.70 -5.48 23.56
CA GLY A 127 38.78 -4.51 23.75
C GLY A 127 38.93 -4.04 25.20
N LYS A 128 37.82 -3.84 25.91
CA LYS A 128 37.81 -3.46 27.34
C LYS A 128 38.47 -4.48 28.28
N ARG A 129 38.79 -5.69 27.80
CA ARG A 129 39.59 -6.68 28.56
C ARG A 129 41.05 -6.26 28.66
N THR A 130 41.53 -5.46 27.73
CA THR A 130 42.89 -4.94 27.69
C THR A 130 42.92 -3.58 28.38
N PRO A 131 43.74 -3.38 29.42
CA PRO A 131 43.92 -2.09 30.07
C PRO A 131 44.40 -1.00 29.11
N ASP A 132 43.76 0.17 29.16
CA ASP A 132 44.21 1.35 28.44
C ASP A 132 45.35 2.05 29.20
N VAL A 133 46.48 2.29 28.53
CA VAL A 133 47.58 3.10 29.07
C VAL A 133 47.23 4.57 28.88
N THR A 134 47.05 5.30 29.99
CA THR A 134 46.77 6.75 29.96
C THR A 134 48.04 7.53 30.28
N PHE A 135 48.39 8.48 29.42
CA PHE A 135 49.49 9.43 29.65
C PHE A 135 48.92 10.82 30.00
N ASN A 136 49.30 11.32 31.17
CA ASN A 136 48.85 12.60 31.73
C ASN A 136 50.00 13.61 31.69
N ILE A 137 49.71 14.81 31.20
CA ILE A 137 50.64 15.95 31.20
C ILE A 137 49.94 17.12 31.91
N GLY A 138 50.61 17.72 32.88
CA GLY A 138 50.06 18.85 33.63
C GLY A 138 51.13 19.78 34.18
N GLY A 139 50.71 20.92 34.69
CA GLY A 139 51.57 21.88 35.39
C GLY A 139 51.15 22.01 36.84
N LYS A 140 52.08 21.86 37.78
CA LYS A 140 51.85 22.11 39.21
C LYS A 140 52.70 23.28 39.66
N ARG A 141 52.07 24.35 40.18
CA ARG A 141 52.80 25.45 40.83
C ARG A 141 53.18 25.02 42.25
N SER A 142 54.47 25.00 42.54
CA SER A 142 54.96 24.73 43.89
C SER A 142 55.04 26.06 44.65
N GLU A 143 54.26 26.19 45.72
CA GLU A 143 54.29 27.35 46.62
C GLU A 143 55.64 27.48 47.34
N GLU A 144 56.33 26.37 47.60
CA GLU A 144 57.63 26.32 48.27
C GLU A 144 58.78 26.79 47.36
N LEU A 145 58.68 26.53 46.05
CA LEU A 145 59.70 26.89 45.05
C LEU A 145 59.34 28.13 44.23
N GLY A 146 58.13 28.67 44.38
CA GLY A 146 57.61 29.82 43.62
C GLY A 146 57.53 29.62 42.10
N ARG A 147 57.60 28.37 41.61
CA ARG A 147 57.75 28.03 40.18
C ARG A 147 56.74 26.98 39.74
N THR A 148 56.32 27.06 38.47
CA THR A 148 55.50 26.04 37.82
C THR A 148 56.37 24.90 37.32
N GLN A 149 56.05 23.68 37.74
CA GLN A 149 56.74 22.45 37.33
C GLN A 149 55.86 21.67 36.35
N ALA A 150 56.48 21.13 35.30
CA ALA A 150 55.82 20.16 34.43
C ALA A 150 55.74 18.80 35.14
N VAL A 151 54.57 18.18 35.10
CA VAL A 151 54.29 16.86 35.68
C VAL A 151 53.84 15.94 34.55
N PHE A 152 54.51 14.79 34.46
CA PHE A 152 54.16 13.71 33.54
C PHE A 152 53.77 12.49 34.37
N GLY A 153 52.68 11.82 34.02
CA GLY A 153 52.21 10.63 34.71
C GLY A 153 51.72 9.57 33.74
N LEU A 154 52.04 8.31 34.01
CA LEU A 154 51.49 7.16 33.28
C LEU A 154 50.56 6.39 34.22
N SER A 155 49.35 6.04 33.76
CA SER A 155 48.38 5.27 34.54
C SER A 155 47.92 4.06 33.73
N LEU A 156 47.95 2.88 34.35
CA LEU A 156 47.51 1.62 33.77
C LEU A 156 46.60 0.88 34.78
N PRO A 157 45.27 0.89 34.59
CA PRO A 157 44.37 0.19 35.50
C PRO A 157 44.44 -1.33 35.28
N LEU A 158 44.76 -2.11 36.31
CA LEU A 158 44.83 -3.58 36.21
C LEU A 158 43.53 -4.23 36.73
N PRO A 159 42.65 -4.77 35.87
CA PRO A 159 41.43 -5.45 36.28
C PRO A 159 41.75 -6.84 36.84
N LEU A 160 41.91 -6.93 38.16
CA LEU A 160 42.23 -8.20 38.84
C LEU A 160 41.02 -9.14 38.97
N PHE A 161 39.82 -8.58 39.16
CA PHE A 161 38.59 -9.35 39.44
C PHE A 161 37.54 -9.25 38.35
N ASP A 162 37.38 -8.07 37.72
CA ASP A 162 36.39 -7.86 36.66
C ASP A 162 37.06 -7.74 35.29
N ARG A 163 37.03 -8.84 34.53
CA ARG A 163 37.55 -8.92 33.16
C ARG A 163 36.47 -8.68 32.10
N ASN A 164 35.38 -7.99 32.44
CA ASN A 164 34.24 -7.73 31.56
C ASN A 164 33.60 -8.99 30.97
N GLN A 165 33.64 -10.12 31.69
CA GLN A 165 33.14 -11.41 31.17
C GLN A 165 31.63 -11.35 30.88
N GLY A 166 30.88 -10.64 31.72
CA GLY A 166 29.44 -10.43 31.55
C GLY A 166 29.11 -9.59 30.32
N GLY A 167 29.79 -8.45 30.12
CA GLY A 167 29.60 -7.60 28.94
C GLY A 167 30.00 -8.29 27.63
N VAL A 168 31.05 -9.11 27.66
CA VAL A 168 31.43 -9.95 26.51
C VAL A 168 30.36 -11.00 26.21
N LEU A 169 29.85 -11.70 27.22
CA LEU A 169 28.80 -12.69 27.02
C LEU A 169 27.50 -12.04 26.50
N GLU A 170 27.09 -10.93 27.11
CA GLU A 170 25.91 -10.18 26.70
C GLU A 170 26.02 -9.69 25.26
N SER A 171 27.15 -9.06 24.90
CA SER A 171 27.37 -8.57 23.53
C SER A 171 27.41 -9.70 22.51
N ALA A 172 27.99 -10.86 22.84
CA ALA A 172 27.93 -12.06 22.00
C ALA A 172 26.48 -12.52 21.76
N ARG A 173 25.64 -12.56 22.81
CA ARG A 173 24.22 -12.90 22.66
C ARG A 173 23.44 -11.87 21.84
N ARG A 174 23.81 -10.59 21.92
CA ARG A 174 23.23 -9.54 21.05
C ARG A 174 23.62 -9.74 19.58
N VAL A 175 24.83 -10.22 19.29
CA VAL A 175 25.24 -10.59 17.92
C VAL A 175 24.45 -11.80 17.42
N ASP A 176 24.31 -12.84 18.23
CA ASP A 176 23.50 -14.03 17.87
C ASP A 176 22.06 -13.63 17.55
N LYS A 177 21.44 -12.82 18.43
CA LYS A 177 20.10 -12.26 18.21
C LYS A 177 20.01 -11.49 16.88
N ALA A 178 20.97 -10.62 16.59
CA ALA A 178 20.95 -9.82 15.35
C ALA A 178 21.10 -10.69 14.08
N ARG A 179 21.79 -11.85 14.17
CA ARG A 179 21.84 -12.82 13.06
C ARG A 179 20.51 -13.51 12.84
N ASP A 180 19.84 -13.89 13.92
CA ASP A 180 18.51 -14.49 13.87
C ASP A 180 17.48 -13.48 13.32
N GLU A 181 17.57 -12.21 13.73
CA GLU A 181 16.73 -11.12 13.22
C GLU A 181 16.95 -10.87 11.72
N LEU A 182 18.20 -10.88 11.24
CA LEU A 182 18.51 -10.80 9.81
C LEU A 182 17.91 -12.00 9.03
N THR A 183 18.00 -13.20 9.57
CA THR A 183 17.46 -14.42 8.96
C THR A 183 15.94 -14.36 8.90
N ALA A 184 15.29 -13.99 10.00
CA ALA A 184 13.85 -13.79 10.07
C ALA A 184 13.36 -12.68 9.14
N ALA A 185 14.09 -11.57 9.03
CA ALA A 185 13.79 -10.49 8.10
C ALA A 185 13.87 -10.97 6.64
N THR A 186 14.88 -11.78 6.31
CA THR A 186 15.03 -12.36 4.97
C THR A 186 13.84 -13.26 4.61
N LEU A 187 13.49 -14.21 5.48
CA LEU A 187 12.37 -15.12 5.24
C LEU A 187 11.03 -14.37 5.16
N ARG A 188 10.82 -13.37 6.01
CA ARG A 188 9.61 -12.53 5.98
C ARG A 188 9.51 -11.78 4.64
N LEU A 189 10.58 -11.11 4.22
CA LEU A 189 10.59 -10.34 2.98
C LEU A 189 10.43 -11.23 1.74
N GLU A 190 10.98 -12.44 1.75
CA GLU A 190 10.74 -13.43 0.69
C GLU A 190 9.28 -13.86 0.63
N SER A 191 8.66 -14.11 1.78
CA SER A 191 7.23 -14.44 1.89
C SER A 191 6.35 -13.27 1.41
N ASP A 192 6.64 -12.05 1.87
CA ASP A 192 5.90 -10.85 1.50
C ASP A 192 6.01 -10.58 -0.01
N LEU A 193 7.19 -10.77 -0.61
CA LEU A 193 7.41 -10.62 -2.05
C LEU A 193 6.65 -11.69 -2.85
N ALA A 194 6.67 -12.95 -2.39
CA ALA A 194 5.93 -14.02 -3.03
C ALA A 194 4.42 -13.78 -3.00
N GLN A 195 3.89 -13.33 -1.86
CA GLN A 195 2.47 -12.98 -1.72
C GLN A 195 2.10 -11.81 -2.63
N ALA A 196 2.87 -10.72 -2.60
CA ALA A 196 2.60 -9.56 -3.43
C ALA A 196 2.67 -9.88 -4.94
N GLY A 197 3.59 -10.76 -5.34
CA GLY A 197 3.67 -11.26 -6.72
C GLY A 197 2.44 -12.09 -7.11
N ALA A 198 1.96 -12.97 -6.23
CA ALA A 198 0.75 -13.76 -6.46
C ALA A 198 -0.51 -12.87 -6.55
N ASP A 199 -0.63 -11.89 -5.64
CA ASP A 199 -1.74 -10.93 -5.63
C ASP A 199 -1.77 -10.10 -6.92
N PHE A 200 -0.59 -9.69 -7.41
CA PHE A 200 -0.48 -8.97 -8.68
C PHE A 200 -0.95 -9.82 -9.86
N GLU A 201 -0.45 -11.04 -10.01
CA GLU A 201 -0.84 -11.90 -11.14
C GLU A 201 -2.33 -12.25 -11.10
N LEU A 202 -2.88 -12.53 -9.91
CA LEU A 202 -4.31 -12.75 -9.73
C LEU A 202 -5.12 -11.53 -10.20
N ALA A 203 -4.78 -10.34 -9.70
CA ALA A 203 -5.49 -9.11 -10.04
C ALA A 203 -5.36 -8.76 -11.53
N ARG A 204 -4.18 -9.00 -12.13
CA ARG A 204 -3.94 -8.80 -13.57
C ARG A 204 -4.80 -9.75 -14.43
N GLN A 205 -4.84 -11.03 -14.08
CA GLN A 205 -5.67 -12.02 -14.78
C GLN A 205 -7.16 -11.71 -14.66
N GLN A 206 -7.62 -11.31 -13.46
CA GLN A 206 -9.00 -10.87 -13.25
C GLN A 206 -9.34 -9.65 -14.11
N ALA A 207 -8.48 -8.63 -14.12
CA ALA A 207 -8.68 -7.44 -14.95
C ALA A 207 -8.74 -7.80 -16.45
N LEU A 208 -7.89 -8.72 -16.91
CA LEU A 208 -7.87 -9.18 -18.30
C LEU A 208 -9.17 -9.90 -18.67
N SER A 209 -9.61 -10.89 -17.88
CA SER A 209 -10.86 -11.61 -18.17
C SER A 209 -12.09 -10.71 -18.06
N LEU A 210 -12.12 -9.79 -17.09
CA LEU A 210 -13.19 -8.79 -16.99
C LEU A 210 -13.26 -7.91 -18.24
N ARG A 211 -12.12 -7.48 -18.78
CA ARG A 211 -12.05 -6.64 -19.98
C ARG A 211 -12.42 -7.39 -21.26
N VAL A 212 -11.95 -8.62 -21.42
CA VAL A 212 -12.08 -9.37 -22.68
C VAL A 212 -13.41 -10.12 -22.75
N ASP A 213 -13.85 -10.73 -21.66
CA ASP A 213 -14.99 -11.66 -21.66
C ASP A 213 -16.25 -11.03 -21.08
N ILE A 214 -16.15 -10.43 -19.89
CA ILE A 214 -17.34 -10.07 -19.09
C ILE A 214 -17.90 -8.70 -19.49
N LEU A 215 -17.06 -7.67 -19.61
CA LEU A 215 -17.49 -6.31 -19.93
C LEU A 215 -18.19 -6.22 -21.29
N PRO A 216 -17.66 -6.79 -22.38
CA PRO A 216 -18.34 -6.75 -23.68
C PRO A 216 -19.69 -7.48 -23.65
N GLY A 217 -19.78 -8.61 -22.94
CA GLY A 217 -21.03 -9.36 -22.77
C GLY A 217 -22.07 -8.56 -21.98
N ALA A 218 -21.68 -7.95 -20.86
CA ALA A 218 -22.57 -7.13 -20.04
C ALA A 218 -23.02 -5.86 -20.79
N GLN A 219 -22.14 -5.25 -21.58
CA GLN A 219 -22.48 -4.09 -22.41
C GLN A 219 -23.50 -4.48 -23.50
N SER A 220 -23.24 -5.57 -24.22
CA SER A 220 -24.16 -6.09 -25.24
C SER A 220 -25.54 -6.44 -24.67
N ALA A 221 -25.59 -7.07 -23.49
CA ALA A 221 -26.83 -7.37 -22.79
C ALA A 221 -27.62 -6.10 -22.41
N TYR A 222 -26.94 -5.07 -21.91
CA TYR A 222 -27.55 -3.78 -21.62
C TYR A 222 -28.08 -3.09 -22.88
N ASP A 223 -27.30 -3.06 -23.96
CA ASP A 223 -27.71 -2.43 -25.22
C ASP A 223 -28.93 -3.15 -25.84
N ALA A 224 -28.95 -4.49 -25.79
CA ALA A 224 -30.08 -5.29 -26.26
C ALA A 224 -31.33 -5.09 -25.38
N ALA A 225 -31.19 -5.06 -24.06
CA ALA A 225 -32.30 -4.82 -23.14
C ALA A 225 -32.87 -3.40 -23.34
N SER A 226 -32.02 -2.38 -23.46
CA SER A 226 -32.42 -1.00 -23.72
C SER A 226 -33.18 -0.89 -25.05
N THR A 227 -32.64 -1.47 -26.11
CA THR A 227 -33.26 -1.47 -27.44
C THR A 227 -34.62 -2.18 -27.41
N GLY A 228 -34.69 -3.36 -26.77
CA GLY A 228 -35.95 -4.10 -26.66
C GLY A 228 -37.00 -3.41 -25.79
N PHE A 229 -36.61 -2.62 -24.79
CA PHE A 229 -37.53 -1.77 -24.03
C PHE A 229 -38.11 -0.64 -24.92
N ASP A 230 -37.28 0.00 -25.74
CA ASP A 230 -37.73 1.06 -26.66
C ASP A 230 -38.74 0.52 -27.68
N TYR A 231 -38.58 -0.73 -28.14
CA TYR A 231 -39.54 -1.42 -29.01
C TYR A 231 -40.69 -2.12 -28.25
N GLY A 232 -40.78 -1.96 -26.93
CA GLY A 232 -41.83 -2.55 -26.08
C GLY A 232 -41.80 -4.08 -25.95
N LYS A 233 -40.67 -4.71 -26.28
CA LYS A 233 -40.44 -6.16 -26.18
C LYS A 233 -39.94 -6.61 -24.81
N PHE A 234 -39.27 -5.73 -24.07
CA PHE A 234 -38.81 -5.96 -22.69
C PHE A 234 -39.42 -4.96 -21.71
N GLY A 235 -39.50 -5.39 -20.45
CA GLY A 235 -39.94 -4.56 -19.35
C GLY A 235 -38.84 -3.60 -18.90
N PHE A 236 -39.22 -2.53 -18.20
CA PHE A 236 -38.25 -1.58 -17.66
C PHE A 236 -37.28 -2.23 -16.64
N LEU A 237 -37.78 -3.23 -15.90
CA LEU A 237 -36.96 -3.96 -14.92
C LEU A 237 -35.84 -4.78 -15.57
N ASP A 238 -36.03 -5.25 -16.80
CA ASP A 238 -35.00 -6.00 -17.54
C ASP A 238 -33.82 -5.10 -17.90
N VAL A 239 -34.10 -3.85 -18.32
CA VAL A 239 -33.07 -2.83 -18.58
C VAL A 239 -32.31 -2.50 -17.30
N LEU A 240 -33.02 -2.37 -16.19
CA LEU A 240 -32.42 -2.03 -14.91
C LEU A 240 -31.50 -3.16 -14.40
N ASP A 241 -31.88 -4.43 -14.59
CA ASP A 241 -31.05 -5.56 -14.19
C ASP A 241 -29.82 -5.73 -15.09
N ALA A 242 -29.98 -5.55 -16.42
CA ALA A 242 -28.86 -5.53 -17.35
C ALA A 242 -27.87 -4.39 -17.04
N GLN A 243 -28.38 -3.20 -16.73
CA GLN A 243 -27.55 -2.07 -16.30
C GLN A 243 -26.81 -2.37 -15.00
N ARG A 244 -27.51 -2.93 -14.00
CA ARG A 244 -26.90 -3.32 -12.72
C ARG A 244 -25.75 -4.29 -12.95
N THR A 245 -25.93 -5.26 -13.85
CA THR A 245 -24.91 -6.24 -14.22
C THR A 245 -23.70 -5.58 -14.88
N LEU A 246 -23.92 -4.64 -15.82
CA LEU A 246 -22.85 -3.87 -16.46
C LEU A 246 -22.06 -3.03 -15.44
N LEU A 247 -22.74 -2.32 -14.54
CA LEU A 247 -22.10 -1.51 -13.51
C LEU A 247 -21.31 -2.36 -12.51
N GLN A 248 -21.83 -3.53 -12.15
CA GLN A 248 -21.11 -4.50 -11.33
C GLN A 248 -19.83 -4.98 -12.02
N ALA A 249 -19.90 -5.34 -13.31
CA ALA A 249 -18.73 -5.74 -14.09
C ALA A 249 -17.68 -4.62 -14.19
N GLN A 250 -18.11 -3.37 -14.43
CA GLN A 250 -17.21 -2.21 -14.46
C GLN A 250 -16.56 -1.94 -13.10
N THR A 251 -17.34 -2.07 -12.01
CA THR A 251 -16.83 -1.93 -10.64
C THR A 251 -15.77 -2.99 -10.32
N LEU A 252 -16.05 -4.26 -10.68
CA LEU A 252 -15.10 -5.36 -10.51
C LEU A 252 -13.82 -5.12 -11.32
N TYR A 253 -13.93 -4.64 -12.56
CA TYR A 253 -12.78 -4.34 -13.41
C TYR A 253 -11.91 -3.25 -12.79
N LEU A 254 -12.51 -2.15 -12.34
CA LEU A 254 -11.79 -1.05 -11.69
C LEU A 254 -11.11 -1.48 -10.38
N ASN A 255 -11.75 -2.38 -9.63
CA ASN A 255 -11.17 -2.92 -8.41
C ASN A 255 -9.98 -3.82 -8.73
N ALA A 256 -10.09 -4.74 -9.69
CA ALA A 256 -9.00 -5.59 -10.14
C ALA A 256 -7.78 -4.78 -10.61
N LEU A 257 -8.00 -3.72 -11.39
CA LEU A 257 -6.94 -2.78 -11.79
C LEU A 257 -6.28 -2.10 -10.59
N ALA A 258 -7.10 -1.60 -9.65
CA ALA A 258 -6.61 -0.94 -8.46
C ALA A 258 -5.85 -1.90 -7.53
N ASP A 259 -6.26 -3.16 -7.45
CA ASP A 259 -5.60 -4.22 -6.70
C ASP A 259 -4.24 -4.57 -7.34
N ALA A 260 -4.20 -4.69 -8.67
CA ALA A 260 -2.95 -4.92 -9.40
C ALA A 260 -1.94 -3.80 -9.18
N HIS A 261 -2.34 -2.52 -9.30
CA HIS A 261 -1.45 -1.40 -9.01
C HIS A 261 -1.00 -1.35 -7.54
N ARG A 262 -1.86 -1.73 -6.58
CA ARG A 262 -1.50 -1.80 -5.16
C ARG A 262 -0.50 -2.93 -4.89
N ALA A 263 -0.68 -4.08 -5.51
CA ALA A 263 0.25 -5.20 -5.42
C ALA A 263 1.61 -4.84 -6.06
N GLN A 264 1.61 -4.16 -7.21
CA GLN A 264 2.82 -3.63 -7.83
C GLN A 264 3.57 -2.66 -6.92
N ALA A 265 2.87 -1.67 -6.36
CA ALA A 265 3.46 -0.72 -5.43
C ALA A 265 3.99 -1.41 -4.15
N ALA A 266 3.36 -2.52 -3.72
CA ALA A 266 3.86 -3.32 -2.61
C ALA A 266 5.16 -4.05 -2.96
N ILE A 267 5.28 -4.61 -4.17
CA ILE A 267 6.52 -5.21 -4.69
C ILE A 267 7.63 -4.14 -4.73
N ASP A 268 7.35 -2.98 -5.33
CA ASP A 268 8.32 -1.89 -5.44
C ASP A 268 8.79 -1.40 -4.07
N ARG A 269 7.86 -1.31 -3.10
CA ARG A 269 8.17 -0.95 -1.70
C ARG A 269 9.06 -2.00 -1.03
N ILE A 270 8.83 -3.29 -1.26
CA ILE A 270 9.63 -4.38 -0.68
C ILE A 270 11.04 -4.38 -1.27
N LEU A 271 11.15 -4.24 -2.59
CA LEU A 271 12.44 -4.24 -3.29
C LEU A 271 13.23 -2.95 -3.03
N GLY A 272 12.55 -1.86 -2.71
CA GLY A 272 13.13 -0.51 -2.69
C GLY A 272 13.28 -0.03 -4.13
N ALA A 273 12.61 1.07 -4.46
CA ALA A 273 12.60 1.59 -5.81
C ALA A 273 14.04 1.81 -6.34
N THR A 274 14.38 1.16 -7.45
CA THR A 274 15.37 1.68 -8.38
C THR A 274 14.69 2.84 -9.11
N HIS A 275 14.82 4.04 -8.54
CA HIS A 275 14.58 5.26 -9.31
C HIS A 275 15.76 5.40 -10.28
N GLU A 276 15.56 5.02 -11.54
CA GLU A 276 16.26 5.68 -12.66
C GLU A 276 15.56 7.01 -12.96
#